data_AF-A0A0M8VV17-F1
#
_entry.id   AF-A0A0M8VV17-F1
#
_cell.length_a   1.000
_cell.length_b   1.000
_cell.length_c   1.000
_cell.angle_alpha   90.00
_cell.angle_beta   90.00
_cell.angle_gamma   90.00
#
_symmetry.space_group_name_H-M   'P 1'
#
loop_
_entity.id
_entity.type
_entity.pdbx_description
1 polymer ?
#
loop_
_entity_poly.entity_id
_entity_poly.type
_entity_poly.pdbx_seq_one_letter_code
_entity_poly.pdbx_strand_id
1 'polypeptide(L)'
;MLVRRAGLGEIPAALGSSIGGALMENADYMMFTGSTASGRKIARDAGERLIGASLELGGKNAMLVLDDADIEKAADGAIAACFPSAGQLCVSIERLYVAEAVHDRFVAAFVARTEKLKLGGAYDYSCDIGSLTTPSQLETVTAHVDATPSPRARPCSPTGQRDRTSGRCSTNRPSSPASLQTCTGVRPARNQRRSLCPREHAARRRRTHHPSKERTEDRRDRALSRRRHRTADDRRRSRPDRRRVLQGLP
;
A
#
# COMPACT_ATOMS: atom_id res chain seq x y z
N MET A 1 14.76 25.25 -18.86
CA MET A 1 15.75 26.35 -18.85
C MET A 1 16.68 26.30 -17.63
N LEU A 2 16.21 25.96 -16.42
CA LEU A 2 17.03 25.92 -15.20
C LEU A 2 18.12 24.83 -15.20
N VAL A 3 17.78 23.59 -15.58
CA VAL A 3 18.72 22.44 -15.58
C VAL A 3 19.89 22.67 -16.54
N ARG A 4 19.59 23.13 -17.76
CA ARG A 4 20.61 23.51 -18.76
C ARG A 4 21.49 24.68 -18.31
N ARG A 5 20.93 25.66 -17.57
CA ARG A 5 21.70 26.78 -16.98
C ARG A 5 22.64 26.31 -15.87
N ALA A 6 22.26 25.27 -15.15
CA ALA A 6 23.10 24.67 -14.10
C ALA A 6 24.16 23.70 -14.66
N GLY A 7 24.24 23.51 -15.98
CA GLY A 7 25.17 22.55 -16.60
C GLY A 7 24.84 21.09 -16.29
N LEU A 8 23.64 20.81 -15.78
CA LEU A 8 23.15 19.47 -15.52
C LEU A 8 22.49 18.93 -16.81
N GLY A 9 22.48 17.60 -16.97
CA GLY A 9 22.19 16.89 -18.22
C GLY A 9 20.81 17.13 -18.85
N GLU A 10 20.52 16.36 -19.90
CA GLU A 10 19.30 16.51 -20.71
C GLU A 10 18.06 15.92 -20.02
N ILE A 11 16.90 16.57 -20.22
CA ILE A 11 15.60 16.07 -19.76
C ILE A 11 14.71 15.87 -20.98
N PRO A 12 14.69 14.67 -21.59
CA PRO A 12 13.80 14.38 -22.68
C PRO A 12 12.36 14.24 -22.16
N ALA A 13 11.42 14.94 -22.79
CA ALA A 13 9.99 14.83 -22.52
C ALA A 13 9.31 14.11 -23.69
N ALA A 14 8.92 12.85 -23.48
CA ALA A 14 8.20 12.06 -24.47
C ALA A 14 7.35 10.97 -23.80
N LEU A 15 6.54 10.27 -24.59
CA LEU A 15 5.77 9.13 -24.12
C LEU A 15 6.71 7.99 -23.71
N GLY A 16 6.41 7.32 -22.60
CA GLY A 16 7.21 6.18 -22.14
C GLY A 16 7.30 5.06 -23.18
N SER A 17 6.27 4.87 -24.01
CA SER A 17 6.28 3.90 -25.11
C SER A 17 7.23 4.25 -26.25
N SER A 18 7.55 5.53 -26.44
CA SER A 18 8.42 5.97 -27.55
C SER A 18 9.89 6.02 -27.15
N ILE A 19 10.21 6.40 -25.91
CA ILE A 19 11.61 6.57 -25.45
C ILE A 19 12.08 5.54 -24.43
N GLY A 20 11.17 4.79 -23.80
CA GLY A 20 11.51 3.91 -22.67
C GLY A 20 12.52 2.82 -23.02
N GLY A 21 12.42 2.23 -24.22
CA GLY A 21 13.38 1.22 -24.70
C GLY A 21 14.77 1.79 -24.88
N ALA A 22 14.89 2.92 -25.60
CA ALA A 22 16.16 3.59 -25.80
C ALA A 22 16.83 4.01 -24.48
N LEU A 23 16.03 4.50 -23.50
CA LEU A 23 16.53 4.78 -22.16
C LEU A 23 17.04 3.52 -21.47
N MET A 24 16.25 2.44 -21.49
CA MET A 24 16.64 1.17 -20.89
C MET A 24 17.91 0.59 -21.52
N GLU A 25 18.13 0.73 -22.82
CA GLU A 25 19.33 0.20 -23.51
C GLU A 25 20.61 0.97 -23.18
N ASN A 26 20.48 2.26 -22.84
CA ASN A 26 21.62 3.17 -22.69
C ASN A 26 21.87 3.63 -21.24
N ALA A 27 20.98 3.30 -20.29
CA ALA A 27 21.15 3.67 -18.88
C ALA A 27 22.10 2.70 -18.14
N ASP A 28 22.86 3.23 -17.17
CA ASP A 28 23.66 2.44 -16.21
C ASP A 28 22.86 2.09 -14.93
N TYR A 29 21.75 2.80 -14.70
CA TYR A 29 20.86 2.60 -13.56
C TYR A 29 19.44 3.09 -13.90
N MET A 30 18.41 2.35 -13.50
CA MET A 30 17.02 2.70 -13.76
C MET A 30 16.27 3.13 -12.49
N MET A 31 15.73 4.35 -12.48
CA MET A 31 14.79 4.80 -11.46
C MET A 31 13.41 4.99 -12.08
N PHE A 32 12.41 4.28 -11.55
CA PHE A 32 11.06 4.33 -12.10
C PHE A 32 10.01 4.37 -10.99
N THR A 33 9.05 5.29 -11.15
CA THR A 33 7.84 5.35 -10.33
C THR A 33 6.63 5.20 -11.24
N GLY A 34 5.76 4.23 -10.96
CA GLY A 34 4.58 4.02 -11.79
C GLY A 34 3.87 2.69 -11.54
N SER A 35 3.20 2.17 -12.56
CA SER A 35 2.40 0.95 -12.40
C SER A 35 3.27 -0.29 -12.19
N THR A 36 2.76 -1.24 -11.41
CA THR A 36 3.41 -2.55 -11.20
C THR A 36 3.58 -3.32 -12.52
N ALA A 37 2.66 -3.16 -13.47
CA ALA A 37 2.75 -3.79 -14.78
C ALA A 37 3.95 -3.29 -15.58
N SER A 38 4.18 -1.97 -15.60
CA SER A 38 5.35 -1.38 -16.25
C SER A 38 6.64 -1.71 -15.49
N GLY A 39 6.61 -1.62 -14.16
CA GLY A 39 7.76 -1.95 -13.30
C GLY A 39 8.28 -3.38 -13.52
N ARG A 40 7.39 -4.37 -13.72
CA ARG A 40 7.80 -5.75 -14.04
C ARG A 40 8.59 -5.86 -15.34
N LYS A 41 8.22 -5.08 -16.37
CA LYS A 41 8.95 -5.07 -17.65
C LYS A 41 10.34 -4.47 -17.45
N ILE A 42 10.40 -3.30 -16.80
CA ILE A 42 11.65 -2.61 -16.49
C ILE A 42 12.58 -3.48 -15.64
N ALA A 43 12.05 -4.17 -14.62
CA ALA A 43 12.84 -5.06 -13.77
C ALA A 43 13.47 -6.22 -14.56
N ARG A 44 12.71 -6.83 -15.48
CA ARG A 44 13.21 -7.90 -16.35
C ARG A 44 14.34 -7.37 -17.24
N ASP A 45 14.08 -6.28 -17.96
CA ASP A 45 15.02 -5.75 -18.94
C ASP A 45 16.31 -5.22 -18.25
N ALA A 46 16.19 -4.60 -17.07
CA ALA A 46 17.33 -4.22 -16.24
C ALA A 46 18.13 -5.43 -15.74
N GLY A 47 17.45 -6.52 -15.38
CA GLY A 47 18.07 -7.78 -15.00
C GLY A 47 18.81 -8.47 -16.15
N GLU A 48 18.26 -8.43 -17.37
CA GLU A 48 18.93 -8.92 -18.57
C GLU A 48 20.22 -8.15 -18.87
N ARG A 49 20.23 -6.83 -18.63
CA ARG A 49 21.42 -5.98 -18.77
C ARG A 49 22.35 -6.00 -17.55
N LEU A 50 21.96 -6.65 -16.46
CA LEU A 50 22.67 -6.65 -15.16
C LEU A 50 22.96 -5.25 -14.61
N ILE A 51 22.04 -4.31 -14.79
CA ILE A 51 22.12 -2.95 -14.22
C ILE A 51 21.27 -2.82 -12.95
N GLY A 52 21.61 -1.85 -12.10
CA GLY A 52 20.81 -1.54 -10.91
C GLY A 52 19.47 -0.89 -11.26
N ALA A 53 18.44 -1.13 -10.44
CA ALA A 53 17.16 -0.46 -10.58
C ALA A 53 16.49 -0.17 -9.22
N SER A 54 15.81 0.98 -9.14
CA SER A 54 14.93 1.39 -8.04
C SER A 54 13.51 1.57 -8.59
N LEU A 55 12.57 0.77 -8.11
CA LEU A 55 11.21 0.68 -8.66
C LEU A 55 10.17 0.96 -7.56
N GLU A 56 9.54 2.11 -7.62
CA GLU A 56 8.46 2.52 -6.72
C GLU A 56 7.11 2.32 -7.40
N LEU A 57 6.37 1.28 -6.99
CA LEU A 57 5.22 0.77 -7.73
C LEU A 57 3.90 1.01 -7.00
N GLY A 58 2.80 0.45 -7.53
CA GLY A 58 1.48 0.58 -6.91
C GLY A 58 1.39 -0.13 -5.56
N GLY A 59 0.64 0.48 -4.64
CA GLY A 59 0.28 -0.07 -3.33
C GLY A 59 -1.18 -0.50 -3.27
N LYS A 60 -1.57 -1.09 -2.14
CA LYS A 60 -2.98 -1.22 -1.73
C LYS A 60 -3.03 -1.04 -0.22
N ASN A 61 -2.62 0.14 0.25
CA ASN A 61 -2.26 0.31 1.66
C ASN A 61 -3.47 0.16 2.58
N ALA A 62 -3.20 -0.31 3.78
CA ALA A 62 -4.22 -0.61 4.78
C ALA A 62 -4.02 0.26 6.03
N MET A 63 -5.11 0.73 6.59
CA MET A 63 -5.17 1.34 7.92
C MET A 63 -5.98 0.43 8.84
N LEU A 64 -5.48 0.21 10.05
CA LEU A 64 -6.13 -0.56 11.11
C LEU A 64 -6.70 0.41 12.15
N VAL A 65 -7.97 0.25 12.50
CA VAL A 65 -8.64 1.00 13.57
C VAL A 65 -9.03 0.00 14.67
N LEU A 66 -8.30 0.03 15.77
CA LEU A 66 -8.45 -0.90 16.89
C LEU A 66 -9.57 -0.45 17.84
N ASP A 67 -9.93 -1.31 18.79
CA ASP A 67 -11.05 -1.10 19.71
C ASP A 67 -10.83 0.04 20.71
N ASP A 68 -9.57 0.37 21.00
CA ASP A 68 -9.12 1.48 21.84
C ASP A 68 -8.89 2.79 21.08
N ALA A 69 -9.13 2.80 19.75
CA ALA A 69 -8.87 3.97 18.92
C ALA A 69 -9.80 5.15 19.29
N ASP A 70 -9.21 6.35 19.34
CA ASP A 70 -9.96 7.60 19.34
C ASP A 70 -10.63 7.78 17.98
N ILE A 71 -11.95 7.58 17.95
CA ILE A 71 -12.72 7.49 16.70
C ILE A 71 -12.70 8.79 15.90
N GLU A 72 -12.74 9.94 16.55
CA GLU A 72 -12.76 11.22 15.84
C GLU A 72 -11.40 11.46 15.17
N LYS A 73 -10.30 11.26 15.90
CA LYS A 73 -8.94 11.37 15.34
C LYS A 73 -8.67 10.33 14.26
N ALA A 74 -9.14 9.10 14.46
CA ALA A 74 -8.99 8.03 13.47
C ALA A 74 -9.73 8.39 12.18
N ALA A 75 -10.93 8.96 12.28
CA ALA A 75 -11.70 9.40 11.12
C ALA A 75 -11.02 10.58 10.40
N ASP A 76 -10.54 11.59 11.13
CA ASP A 76 -9.77 12.70 10.55
C ASP A 76 -8.49 12.22 9.85
N GLY A 77 -7.74 11.31 10.49
CA GLY A 77 -6.55 10.69 9.91
C GLY A 77 -6.86 9.87 8.67
N ALA A 78 -7.98 9.14 8.66
CA ALA A 78 -8.42 8.39 7.48
C ALA A 78 -8.75 9.31 6.30
N ILE A 79 -9.41 10.45 6.53
CA ILE A 79 -9.67 11.44 5.46
C ILE A 79 -8.35 11.94 4.86
N ALA A 80 -7.43 12.37 5.73
CA ALA A 80 -6.13 12.88 5.32
C ALA A 80 -5.25 11.83 4.62
N ALA A 81 -5.51 10.54 4.84
CA ALA A 81 -4.75 9.45 4.23
C ALA A 81 -5.38 8.90 2.94
N CYS A 82 -6.70 9.03 2.76
CA CYS A 82 -7.42 8.48 1.62
C CYS A 82 -7.51 9.46 0.43
N PHE A 83 -7.79 10.73 0.69
CA PHE A 83 -8.24 11.67 -0.34
C PHE A 83 -7.24 12.68 -0.93
N PRO A 84 -6.00 12.88 -0.41
CA PRO A 84 -5.04 13.77 -1.07
C PRO A 84 -4.82 13.40 -2.54
N SER A 85 -4.67 14.42 -3.40
CA SER A 85 -4.54 14.26 -4.86
C SER A 85 -5.65 13.41 -5.50
N ALA A 86 -6.87 13.50 -4.95
CA ALA A 86 -8.01 12.67 -5.33
C ALA A 86 -7.74 11.16 -5.19
N GLY A 87 -6.93 10.78 -4.19
CA GLY A 87 -6.54 9.40 -3.93
C GLY A 87 -5.47 8.83 -4.86
N GLN A 88 -4.89 9.65 -5.76
CA GLN A 88 -3.91 9.20 -6.77
C GLN A 88 -2.46 9.23 -6.25
N LEU A 89 -2.24 8.78 -5.01
CA LEU A 89 -0.90 8.65 -4.43
C LEU A 89 -0.62 7.18 -4.08
N CYS A 90 0.59 6.71 -4.33
CA CYS A 90 0.99 5.32 -4.05
C CYS A 90 0.92 4.96 -2.54
N VAL A 91 0.96 5.97 -1.67
CA VAL A 91 0.89 5.85 -0.21
C VAL A 91 -0.52 6.04 0.35
N SER A 92 -1.51 6.38 -0.49
CA SER A 92 -2.89 6.55 -0.04
C SER A 92 -3.43 5.27 0.59
N ILE A 93 -4.29 5.43 1.59
CA ILE A 93 -5.00 4.32 2.21
C ILE A 93 -6.16 3.90 1.31
N GLU A 94 -6.19 2.62 0.96
CA GLU A 94 -7.19 2.06 0.06
C GLU A 94 -8.06 1.00 0.74
N ARG A 95 -7.70 0.59 1.96
CA ARG A 95 -8.40 -0.40 2.77
C ARG A 95 -8.42 0.02 4.24
N LEU A 96 -9.60 0.04 4.83
CA LEU A 96 -9.80 0.30 6.25
C LEU A 96 -10.26 -1.00 6.91
N TYR A 97 -9.48 -1.49 7.88
CA TYR A 97 -9.87 -2.62 8.72
C TYR A 97 -10.21 -2.08 10.11
N VAL A 98 -11.45 -2.27 10.53
CA VAL A 98 -11.99 -1.66 11.75
C VAL A 98 -12.43 -2.77 12.69
N ALA A 99 -12.01 -2.67 13.96
CA ALA A 99 -12.44 -3.59 14.99
C ALA A 99 -13.96 -3.53 15.16
N GLU A 100 -14.59 -4.70 15.30
CA GLU A 100 -16.05 -4.85 15.32
C GLU A 100 -16.72 -3.96 16.39
N ALA A 101 -16.10 -3.83 17.57
CA ALA A 101 -16.60 -3.03 18.68
C ALA A 101 -16.77 -1.53 18.36
N VAL A 102 -16.00 -1.01 17.40
CA VAL A 102 -16.01 0.42 17.03
C VAL A 102 -16.43 0.68 15.60
N HIS A 103 -16.72 -0.38 14.83
CA HIS A 103 -17.04 -0.34 13.41
C HIS A 103 -18.09 0.72 13.06
N ASP A 104 -19.29 0.61 13.62
CA ASP A 104 -20.42 1.48 13.24
C ASP A 104 -20.15 2.95 13.56
N ARG A 105 -19.49 3.20 14.70
CA ARG A 105 -19.11 4.56 15.15
C ARG A 105 -18.08 5.17 14.21
N PHE A 106 -17.03 4.42 13.87
CA PHE A 106 -15.99 4.88 12.95
C PHE A 106 -16.55 5.11 11.54
N VAL A 107 -17.34 4.18 11.01
CA VAL A 107 -17.95 4.32 9.68
C VAL A 107 -18.82 5.57 9.61
N ALA A 108 -19.67 5.80 10.62
CA ALA A 108 -20.49 7.00 10.68
C ALA A 108 -19.63 8.28 10.69
N ALA A 109 -18.59 8.32 11.52
CA ALA A 109 -17.68 9.47 11.62
C ALA A 109 -16.90 9.73 10.32
N PHE A 110 -16.44 8.67 9.65
CA PHE A 110 -15.70 8.74 8.39
C PHE A 110 -16.60 9.19 7.23
N VAL A 111 -17.81 8.64 7.11
CA VAL A 111 -18.78 9.04 6.07
C VAL A 111 -19.16 10.50 6.24
N ALA A 112 -19.50 10.93 7.44
CA ALA A 112 -19.92 12.31 7.71
C ALA A 112 -18.84 13.35 7.35
N ARG A 113 -17.55 12.98 7.43
CA ARG A 113 -16.43 13.81 6.98
C ARG A 113 -16.24 13.74 5.47
N THR A 114 -16.34 12.55 4.89
CA THR A 114 -16.24 12.32 3.45
C THR A 114 -17.28 13.15 2.69
N GLU A 115 -18.53 13.18 3.17
CA GLU A 115 -19.63 13.94 2.57
C GLU A 115 -19.42 15.47 2.61
N LYS A 116 -18.53 15.97 3.49
CA LYS A 116 -18.22 17.40 3.59
C LYS A 116 -17.13 17.85 2.63
N LEU A 117 -16.41 16.91 2.00
CA LEU A 117 -15.31 17.22 1.09
C LEU A 117 -15.85 17.92 -0.17
N LYS A 118 -15.29 19.09 -0.48
CA LYS A 118 -15.62 19.87 -1.67
C LYS A 118 -14.75 19.44 -2.84
N LEU A 119 -15.39 18.89 -3.87
CA LEU A 119 -14.75 18.57 -5.13
C LEU A 119 -14.78 19.80 -6.06
N GLY A 120 -13.64 20.15 -6.66
CA GLY A 120 -13.61 21.19 -7.69
C GLY A 120 -12.28 21.32 -8.42
N GLY A 121 -12.24 22.18 -9.43
CA GLY A 121 -11.07 22.43 -10.28
C GLY A 121 -10.54 23.85 -10.19
N ALA A 122 -10.96 24.62 -9.18
CA ALA A 122 -10.49 25.97 -8.97
C ALA A 122 -9.01 25.95 -8.54
N TYR A 123 -8.23 26.90 -9.05
CA TYR A 123 -6.83 27.10 -8.65
C TYR A 123 -6.72 28.00 -7.41
N ASP A 124 -7.56 27.71 -6.41
CA ASP A 124 -7.62 28.39 -5.11
C ASP A 124 -7.82 27.36 -3.99
N TYR A 125 -8.03 27.83 -2.75
CA TYR A 125 -8.21 26.97 -1.57
C TYR A 125 -9.69 26.70 -1.25
N SER A 126 -10.60 26.86 -2.21
CA SER A 126 -12.05 26.67 -1.99
C SER A 126 -12.48 25.20 -1.98
N CYS A 127 -11.66 24.32 -2.55
CA CYS A 127 -11.93 22.90 -2.75
C CYS A 127 -10.96 22.03 -1.92
N ASP A 128 -11.47 20.90 -1.43
CA ASP A 128 -10.69 19.92 -0.67
C ASP A 128 -10.07 18.85 -1.59
N ILE A 129 -10.74 18.54 -2.71
CA ILE A 129 -10.33 17.48 -3.65
C ILE A 129 -10.40 18.00 -5.10
N GLY A 130 -9.39 17.63 -5.90
CA GLY A 130 -9.33 17.91 -7.34
C GLY A 130 -9.91 16.79 -8.22
N SER A 131 -9.73 16.90 -9.54
CA SER A 131 -10.16 15.85 -10.47
C SER A 131 -9.18 14.67 -10.54
N LEU A 132 -9.67 13.53 -11.02
CA LEU A 132 -8.79 12.46 -11.52
C LEU A 132 -8.00 12.96 -12.75
N THR A 133 -6.82 12.37 -12.97
CA THR A 133 -5.88 12.87 -14.00
C THR A 133 -6.38 12.66 -15.43
N THR A 134 -7.08 11.55 -15.69
CA THR A 134 -7.58 11.22 -17.04
C THR A 134 -8.99 10.63 -17.00
N PRO A 135 -9.76 10.73 -18.11
CA PRO A 135 -11.05 10.04 -18.24
C PRO A 135 -10.97 8.52 -18.04
N SER A 136 -9.91 7.89 -18.55
CA SER A 136 -9.68 6.44 -18.38
C SER A 136 -9.46 6.02 -16.92
N GLN A 137 -8.87 6.89 -16.09
CA GLN A 137 -8.79 6.65 -14.65
C GLN A 137 -10.16 6.74 -13.99
N LEU A 138 -10.99 7.70 -14.39
CA LEU A 138 -12.37 7.79 -13.91
C LEU A 138 -13.19 6.54 -14.27
N GLU A 139 -13.08 6.05 -15.49
CA GLU A 139 -13.72 4.80 -15.92
C GLU A 139 -13.27 3.60 -15.08
N THR A 140 -11.95 3.49 -14.82
CA THR A 140 -11.38 2.41 -14.00
C THR A 140 -11.91 2.46 -12.57
N VAL A 141 -11.90 3.64 -11.94
CA VAL A 141 -12.40 3.82 -10.57
C VAL A 141 -13.90 3.53 -10.50
N THR A 142 -14.68 4.01 -11.48
CA THR A 142 -16.12 3.76 -11.56
C THR A 142 -16.41 2.26 -11.66
N ALA A 143 -15.70 1.54 -12.53
CA ALA A 143 -15.84 0.10 -12.67
C ALA A 143 -15.51 -0.65 -11.37
N HIS A 144 -14.53 -0.19 -10.58
CA HIS A 144 -14.23 -0.78 -9.27
C HIS A 144 -15.35 -0.54 -8.24
N VAL A 145 -15.96 0.64 -8.25
CA VAL A 145 -17.12 0.96 -7.40
C VAL A 145 -18.31 0.09 -7.80
N ASP A 146 -18.63 0.00 -9.10
CA ASP A 146 -19.77 -0.76 -9.61
C ASP A 146 -19.62 -2.28 -9.41
N ALA A 147 -18.38 -2.79 -9.46
CA ALA A 147 -18.08 -4.19 -9.20
C ALA A 147 -18.24 -4.58 -7.72
N THR A 148 -18.32 -3.61 -6.81
CA THR A 148 -18.50 -3.87 -5.38
C THR A 148 -19.98 -4.18 -5.14
N PRO A 149 -20.34 -5.38 -4.64
CA PRO A 149 -21.72 -5.71 -4.37
C PRO A 149 -22.31 -4.67 -3.43
N SER A 150 -23.48 -4.13 -3.79
CA SER A 150 -24.26 -3.30 -2.87
C SER A 150 -24.31 -4.00 -1.51
N PRO A 151 -24.06 -3.31 -0.41
CA PRO A 151 -24.19 -3.91 0.92
C PRO A 151 -25.60 -4.48 1.20
N ARG A 152 -26.60 -4.11 0.39
CA ARG A 152 -27.96 -4.69 0.40
C ARG A 152 -28.08 -6.02 -0.36
N ALA A 153 -27.14 -6.39 -1.20
CA ALA A 153 -27.17 -7.57 -2.04
C ALA A 153 -26.48 -8.77 -1.38
N ARG A 154 -26.99 -9.22 -0.22
CA ARG A 154 -26.90 -10.64 0.12
C ARG A 154 -28.31 -11.22 0.05
N PRO A 155 -28.60 -12.17 -0.86
CA PRO A 155 -29.78 -13.01 -0.75
C PRO A 155 -29.61 -13.83 0.53
N CYS A 156 -30.36 -13.44 1.57
CA CYS A 156 -30.59 -14.31 2.70
C CYS A 156 -31.48 -15.45 2.19
N SER A 157 -30.93 -16.64 1.96
CA SER A 157 -31.73 -17.85 1.86
C SER A 157 -31.29 -18.81 2.95
N PRO A 158 -32.09 -19.02 4.00
CA PRO A 158 -32.10 -20.32 4.64
C PRO A 158 -32.87 -21.27 3.72
N THR A 159 -32.47 -22.54 3.72
CA THR A 159 -33.07 -23.66 2.98
C THR A 159 -32.73 -23.74 1.49
N GLY A 160 -31.94 -24.78 1.17
CA GLY A 160 -31.83 -25.26 -0.18
C GLY A 160 -33.16 -25.89 -0.60
N GLN A 161 -33.70 -25.41 -1.71
CA GLN A 161 -34.42 -26.18 -2.71
C GLN A 161 -34.46 -25.31 -3.97
N ARG A 162 -33.77 -25.76 -5.02
CA ARG A 162 -33.93 -25.19 -6.37
C ARG A 162 -35.26 -25.72 -6.88
N ASP A 163 -36.30 -24.90 -6.84
CA ASP A 163 -37.46 -25.14 -7.69
C ASP A 163 -37.30 -24.35 -8.99
N ARG A 164 -37.44 -25.06 -10.10
CA ARG A 164 -37.26 -24.56 -11.47
C ARG A 164 -38.65 -24.26 -12.03
N THR A 165 -39.12 -23.02 -11.96
CA THR A 165 -40.18 -22.53 -12.86
C THR A 165 -40.13 -21.02 -13.03
N SER A 166 -40.06 -20.61 -14.30
CA SER A 166 -40.44 -19.34 -14.94
C SER A 166 -40.67 -18.07 -14.11
N GLY A 167 -39.95 -16.99 -14.45
CA GLY A 167 -40.35 -15.63 -14.08
C GLY A 167 -39.40 -14.55 -14.61
N ARG A 168 -39.70 -14.01 -15.80
CA ARG A 168 -39.08 -12.80 -16.37
C ARG A 168 -39.31 -11.63 -15.40
N CYS A 169 -38.24 -10.96 -14.95
CA CYS A 169 -38.36 -9.69 -14.22
C CYS A 169 -37.75 -8.58 -15.08
N SER A 170 -38.62 -7.85 -15.78
CA SER A 170 -38.28 -6.60 -16.46
C SER A 170 -38.49 -5.44 -15.50
N THR A 171 -37.51 -4.57 -15.33
CA THR A 171 -37.74 -3.16 -14.98
C THR A 171 -36.66 -2.29 -15.63
N ASN A 172 -37.03 -1.65 -16.74
CA ASN A 172 -36.44 -0.38 -17.17
C ASN A 172 -36.75 0.69 -16.13
N ARG A 173 -35.76 1.51 -15.74
CA ARG A 173 -35.95 2.93 -15.37
C ARG A 173 -34.63 3.71 -15.46
N PRO A 174 -34.70 5.05 -15.65
CA PRO A 174 -33.65 5.86 -16.27
C PRO A 174 -32.53 6.27 -15.31
N SER A 175 -31.38 6.55 -15.92
CA SER A 175 -30.13 7.01 -15.34
C SER A 175 -30.20 8.44 -14.79
N SER A 176 -29.95 8.62 -13.50
CA SER A 176 -29.42 9.86 -12.92
C SER A 176 -27.94 9.65 -12.54
N PRO A 177 -27.08 10.69 -12.62
CA PRO A 177 -25.65 10.53 -12.45
C PRO A 177 -25.34 10.18 -10.99
N ALA A 178 -24.56 9.13 -10.83
CA ALA A 178 -24.16 8.56 -9.55
C ALA A 178 -23.50 9.63 -8.67
N SER A 179 -24.20 9.97 -7.60
CA SER A 179 -23.60 10.47 -6.37
C SER A 179 -22.55 9.46 -5.91
N LEU A 180 -21.43 9.93 -5.36
CA LEU A 180 -20.44 9.09 -4.69
C LEU A 180 -21.16 8.16 -3.70
N GLN A 181 -21.39 6.94 -4.14
CA GLN A 181 -22.01 5.91 -3.34
C GLN A 181 -20.87 5.31 -2.53
N THR A 182 -20.56 5.98 -1.42
CA THR A 182 -19.79 5.40 -0.34
C THR A 182 -20.40 4.03 -0.04
N CYS A 183 -19.59 2.98 -0.22
CA CYS A 183 -19.98 1.61 0.10
C CYS A 183 -20.10 1.45 1.62
N THR A 184 -21.13 2.04 2.22
CA THR A 184 -21.42 2.01 3.66
C THR A 184 -22.85 1.60 3.88
N GLY A 185 -23.11 0.30 3.71
CA GLY A 185 -24.40 -0.30 4.02
C GLY A 185 -24.26 -1.62 4.75
N VAL A 186 -23.28 -1.76 5.65
CA VAL A 186 -23.20 -2.93 6.51
C VAL A 186 -24.17 -2.73 7.68
N ARG A 187 -25.25 -3.51 7.72
CA ARG A 187 -26.13 -3.60 8.90
C ARG A 187 -25.54 -4.60 9.91
N PRO A 188 -25.74 -4.37 11.22
CA PRO A 188 -25.20 -5.23 12.27
C PRO A 188 -25.83 -6.63 12.22
N ALA A 189 -24.99 -7.67 12.24
CA ALA A 189 -25.46 -9.03 12.46
C ALA A 189 -26.01 -9.11 13.89
N ARG A 190 -27.33 -9.25 14.02
CA ARG A 190 -28.01 -9.42 15.30
C ARG A 190 -27.60 -10.76 15.90
N ASN A 191 -26.84 -10.67 16.99
CA ASN A 191 -26.54 -11.68 18.00
C ASN A 191 -27.36 -12.99 17.89
N GLN A 192 -26.77 -14.03 17.32
CA GLN A 192 -27.18 -15.41 17.61
C GLN A 192 -26.10 -16.05 18.48
N ARG A 193 -26.29 -15.96 19.80
CA ARG A 193 -25.71 -16.89 20.76
C ARG A 193 -26.11 -18.31 20.32
N ARG A 194 -25.24 -19.01 19.60
CA ARG A 194 -25.32 -20.47 19.51
C ARG A 194 -24.70 -21.03 20.79
N SER A 195 -25.58 -21.59 21.61
CA SER A 195 -25.27 -22.47 22.71
C SER A 195 -24.22 -23.50 22.29
N LEU A 196 -23.09 -23.50 23.00
CA LEU A 196 -22.16 -24.62 23.00
C LEU A 196 -22.87 -25.82 23.61
N CYS A 197 -23.03 -26.90 22.83
CA CYS A 197 -23.36 -28.21 23.37
C CYS A 197 -22.11 -29.09 23.25
N PRO A 198 -21.59 -29.66 24.35
CA PRO A 198 -20.33 -30.38 24.37
C PRO A 198 -20.55 -31.88 24.09
N ARG A 199 -19.76 -32.48 23.20
CA ARG A 199 -19.46 -33.92 23.26
C ARG A 199 -18.02 -34.22 22.86
N GLU A 200 -17.42 -34.98 23.75
CA GLU A 200 -16.06 -35.49 23.80
C GLU A 200 -15.78 -36.48 22.65
N HIS A 201 -14.54 -36.50 22.15
CA HIS A 201 -13.71 -37.70 22.27
C HIS A 201 -12.24 -37.43 21.94
N ALA A 202 -11.40 -38.13 22.70
CA ALA A 202 -9.99 -37.93 22.91
C ALA A 202 -9.06 -38.49 21.82
N ALA A 203 -7.78 -38.11 21.98
CA ALA A 203 -6.56 -38.81 21.57
C ALA A 203 -6.07 -38.72 20.11
N ARG A 204 -5.01 -37.93 19.90
CA ARG A 204 -3.64 -38.46 19.77
C ARG A 204 -2.62 -37.33 19.70
N ARG A 205 -1.78 -37.22 20.73
CA ARG A 205 -0.53 -36.46 20.71
C ARG A 205 0.46 -37.19 19.79
N ARG A 206 1.00 -36.50 18.77
CA ARG A 206 2.31 -36.82 18.20
C ARG A 206 3.17 -35.56 18.32
N ARG A 207 4.18 -35.64 19.18
CA ARG A 207 5.25 -34.65 19.32
C ARG A 207 6.15 -34.77 18.10
N THR A 208 6.31 -33.70 17.33
CA THR A 208 7.45 -33.52 16.43
C THR A 208 8.40 -32.55 17.11
N HIS A 209 9.60 -33.04 17.44
CA HIS A 209 10.69 -32.21 17.95
C HIS A 209 11.25 -31.37 16.81
N HIS A 210 11.23 -30.05 16.97
CA HIS A 210 11.94 -29.10 16.11
C HIS A 210 13.06 -28.46 16.94
N PRO A 211 14.34 -28.48 16.52
CA PRO A 211 15.41 -27.82 17.27
C PRO A 211 15.25 -26.29 17.18
N SER A 212 15.36 -25.61 18.32
CA SER A 212 15.24 -24.15 18.41
C SER A 212 16.44 -23.41 17.80
N LYS A 213 16.14 -22.32 17.07
CA LYS A 213 17.09 -21.46 16.33
C LYS A 213 18.05 -20.65 17.22
N GLU A 214 17.86 -20.63 18.54
CA GLU A 214 18.63 -19.78 19.48
C GLU A 214 20.11 -20.18 19.65
N ARG A 215 20.51 -21.43 19.37
CA ARG A 215 21.91 -21.86 19.56
C ARG A 215 22.87 -21.45 18.44
N THR A 216 22.35 -20.96 17.32
CA THR A 216 23.15 -20.60 16.12
C THR A 216 23.60 -19.14 16.09
N GLU A 217 22.92 -18.24 16.81
CA GLU A 217 23.26 -16.81 16.85
C GLU A 217 24.40 -16.52 17.83
N ASP A 218 24.40 -17.13 19.03
CA ASP A 218 25.43 -16.95 20.06
C ASP A 218 26.84 -17.40 19.60
N ARG A 219 26.92 -18.37 18.66
CA ARG A 219 28.20 -18.77 18.06
C ARG A 219 28.74 -17.78 17.02
N ARG A 220 27.87 -17.05 16.31
CA ARG A 220 28.31 -16.05 15.31
C ARG A 220 28.80 -14.78 15.99
N ASP A 221 28.15 -14.35 17.07
CA ASP A 221 28.53 -13.13 17.79
C ASP A 221 29.87 -13.28 18.53
N ARG A 222 30.16 -14.47 19.08
CA ARG A 222 31.48 -14.77 19.66
C ARG A 222 32.61 -14.81 18.63
N ALA A 223 32.32 -15.14 17.37
CA ALA A 223 33.32 -15.13 16.29
C ALA A 223 33.60 -13.71 15.77
N LEU A 224 32.58 -12.86 15.72
CA LEU A 224 32.68 -11.45 15.30
C LEU A 224 33.42 -10.58 16.34
N SER A 225 33.21 -10.79 17.64
CA SER A 225 33.94 -10.04 18.68
C SER A 225 35.44 -10.36 18.70
N ARG A 226 35.82 -11.62 18.48
CA ARG A 226 37.22 -12.06 18.40
C ARG A 226 37.95 -11.50 17.17
N ARG A 227 37.26 -11.29 16.04
CA ARG A 227 37.84 -10.63 14.85
C ARG A 227 38.08 -9.13 15.05
N ARG A 228 37.20 -8.43 15.79
CA ARG A 228 37.34 -6.98 16.06
C ARG A 228 38.50 -6.66 17.00
N HIS A 229 38.82 -7.54 17.96
CA HIS A 229 39.95 -7.32 18.86
C HIS A 229 41.32 -7.50 18.18
N ARG A 230 41.46 -8.43 17.22
CA ARG A 230 42.73 -8.62 16.49
C ARG A 230 43.07 -7.44 15.58
N THR A 231 42.08 -6.83 14.92
CA THR A 231 42.32 -5.71 13.99
C THR A 231 42.60 -4.39 14.70
N ALA A 232 42.15 -4.21 15.94
CA ALA A 232 42.45 -3.04 16.75
C ALA A 232 43.90 -3.02 17.27
N ASP A 233 44.46 -4.20 17.60
CA ASP A 233 45.83 -4.35 18.10
C ASP A 233 46.87 -4.14 16.97
N ASP A 234 46.59 -4.63 15.76
CA ASP A 234 47.43 -4.41 14.57
C ASP A 234 47.50 -2.93 14.13
N ARG A 235 46.41 -2.17 14.33
CA ARG A 235 46.38 -0.71 14.03
C ARG A 235 47.12 0.13 15.08
N ARG A 236 47.40 -0.40 16.27
CA ARG A 236 48.23 0.28 17.28
C ARG A 236 49.72 0.08 17.03
N ARG A 237 50.13 -1.05 16.44
CA ARG A 237 51.55 -1.38 16.21
C ARG A 237 52.16 -0.76 14.94
N SER A 238 51.36 -0.14 14.07
CA SER A 238 51.76 0.32 12.73
C SER A 238 51.74 1.84 12.52
N ARG A 239 51.69 2.66 13.57
CA ARG A 239 51.73 4.13 13.43
C ARG A 239 53.17 4.67 13.50
N PRO A 240 53.68 5.38 12.48
CA PRO A 240 54.99 6.05 12.55
C PRO A 240 54.92 7.30 13.44
N ASP A 241 56.03 7.56 14.14
CA ASP A 241 56.20 8.60 15.16
C ASP A 241 56.02 10.03 14.60
N ARG A 242 55.02 10.75 15.12
CA ARG A 242 54.63 12.12 14.69
C ARG A 242 55.53 13.21 15.30
N ARG A 243 56.86 13.03 15.28
CA ARG A 243 57.83 14.06 15.72
C ARG A 243 58.86 14.49 14.67
N ARG A 244 58.67 14.16 13.40
CA ARG A 244 59.52 14.64 12.29
C ARG A 244 58.74 14.97 11.01
N VAL A 245 57.90 16.00 11.02
CA VAL A 245 57.47 16.68 9.76
C VAL A 245 57.08 18.13 10.06
N LEU A 246 58.03 18.97 10.48
CA LEU A 246 57.91 20.43 10.44
C LEU A 246 59.31 21.05 10.28
N GLN A 247 60.03 20.67 9.22
CA GLN A 247 61.14 21.48 8.70
C GLN A 247 61.24 21.27 7.19
N GLY A 248 61.02 22.35 6.45
CA GLY A 248 61.51 22.54 5.08
C GLY A 248 60.55 22.12 3.96
N LEU A 249 59.77 23.08 3.46
CA LEU A 249 59.50 23.21 2.02
C LEU A 249 59.45 24.72 1.67
N PRO A 250 59.91 25.10 0.46
CA PRO A 250 60.21 26.47 0.04
C PRO A 250 58.98 27.38 -0.15
#